data_AF-A0A202F7U0-F1
#
_entry.id   AF-A0A202F7U0-F1
#
_cell.length_a   1.000
_cell.length_b   1.000
_cell.length_c   1.000
_cell.angle_alpha   90.00
_cell.angle_beta   90.00
_cell.angle_gamma   90.00
#
_symmetry.space_group_name_H-M   'P 1'
#
loop_
_entity.id
_entity.type
_entity.pdbx_description
1 polymer ?
#
loop_
_entity_poly.entity_id
_entity_poly.type
_entity_poly.pdbx_seq_one_letter_code
_entity_poly.pdbx_strand_id
1 'polypeptide(L)' 'MRSKELPIDIVNSLSNRIPMEALMDINKRMTDWMASGGNDTDEYMWQQARYAQRWSNRLKSIS' A
#
# COMPACT_ATOMS: atom_id res chain seq x y z
N MET A 1 -12.01 15.00 -14.37
CA MET A 1 -11.43 15.26 -13.04
C MET A 1 -10.74 13.99 -12.61
N ARG A 2 -9.41 13.91 -12.70
CA ARG A 2 -8.66 12.72 -12.26
C ARG A 2 -8.71 12.76 -10.74
N SER A 3 -9.46 11.86 -10.11
CA SER A 3 -9.46 11.67 -8.67
C SER A 3 -8.00 11.57 -8.21
N LYS A 4 -7.61 12.34 -7.19
CA LYS A 4 -6.29 12.20 -6.56
C LYS A 4 -6.27 10.80 -5.95
N GLU A 5 -5.63 9.86 -6.64
CA GLU A 5 -5.42 8.50 -6.14
C GLU A 5 -4.65 8.58 -4.83
N LEU A 6 -5.17 7.93 -3.78
CA LEU A 6 -4.54 7.87 -2.49
C LEU A 6 -3.64 6.63 -2.40
N PRO A 7 -2.64 6.62 -1.49
CA PRO A 7 -1.81 5.44 -1.23
C PRO A 7 -2.62 4.16 -0.95
N ILE A 8 -3.74 4.28 -0.23
CA ILE A 8 -4.59 3.14 0.10
C ILE A 8 -5.29 2.55 -1.13
N ASP A 9 -5.63 3.38 -2.13
CA ASP A 9 -6.25 2.92 -3.38
C ASP A 9 -5.27 2.04 -4.16
N ILE A 10 -3.98 2.42 -4.17
CA ILE A 10 -2.92 1.63 -4.78
C ILE A 10 -2.78 0.28 -4.07
N VAL A 11 -2.73 0.27 -2.74
CA VAL A 11 -2.63 -0.98 -1.96
C VAL A 11 -3.83 -1.89 -2.24
N ASN A 12 -5.05 -1.34 -2.22
CA ASN A 12 -6.28 -2.09 -2.50
C ASN A 12 -6.26 -2.72 -3.91
N SER A 13 -5.80 -1.98 -4.92
CA SER A 13 -5.69 -2.47 -6.29
C SER A 13 -4.67 -3.62 -6.48
N LEU A 14 -3.71 -3.74 -5.56
CA LEU A 14 -2.64 -4.73 -5.57
C LEU A 14 -2.88 -5.89 -4.59
N SER A 15 -3.95 -5.84 -3.79
CA SER A 15 -4.22 -6.79 -2.71
C SER A 15 -4.21 -8.27 -3.15
N ASN A 16 -4.69 -8.56 -4.36
CA ASN A 16 -4.69 -9.90 -4.96
C ASN A 16 -3.37 -10.30 -5.63
N ARG A 17 -2.37 -9.42 -5.63
CA ARG A 17 -1.09 -9.57 -6.33
C ARG A 17 0.11 -9.36 -5.40
N ILE A 18 -0.10 -9.46 -4.09
CA ILE A 18 0.97 -9.44 -3.08
C ILE A 18 0.71 -10.55 -2.05
N PRO A 19 1.75 -11.05 -1.34
CA PRO A 19 1.57 -12.04 -0.27
C PRO A 19 0.66 -11.50 0.84
N MET A 20 -0.14 -12.39 1.45
CA MET A 20 -1.08 -12.01 2.52
C MET A 20 -0.36 -11.38 3.72
N GLU A 21 0.80 -11.91 4.09
CA GLU A 21 1.61 -11.40 5.19
C GLU A 21 2.08 -9.96 4.92
N ALA A 22 2.45 -9.66 3.67
CA ALA A 22 2.85 -8.32 3.26
C ALA A 22 1.65 -7.35 3.26
N LEU A 23 0.48 -7.79 2.78
CA LEU A 23 -0.75 -6.98 2.82
C LEU A 23 -1.14 -6.65 4.27
N MET A 24 -1.07 -7.63 5.17
CA MET A 24 -1.36 -7.43 6.60
C MET A 24 -0.40 -6.44 7.27
N ASP A 25 0.91 -6.54 7.00
CA ASP A 25 1.91 -5.59 7.52
C ASP A 25 1.67 -4.16 7.01
N ILE A 26 1.40 -4.00 5.71
CA ILE A 26 1.07 -2.71 5.11
C ILE A 26 -0.19 -2.10 5.76
N ASN A 27 -1.27 -2.88 5.86
CA ASN A 27 -2.53 -2.41 6.45
C ASN A 27 -2.35 -2.01 7.92
N LYS A 28 -1.58 -2.79 8.69
CA LYS A 28 -1.27 -2.46 10.07
C LYS A 28 -0.51 -1.14 10.18
N ARG A 29 0.54 -0.93 9.38
CA ARG A 29 1.33 0.30 9.38
C ARG A 29 0.53 1.54 9.00
N MET A 30 -0.30 1.43 7.97
CA MET A 30 -1.17 2.54 7.55
C MET A 30 -2.22 2.86 8.63
N THR A 31 -2.80 1.84 9.26
CA THR A 31 -3.75 2.02 10.36
C THR A 31 -3.10 2.66 11.58
N ASP A 32 -1.93 2.15 11.98
CA ASP A 32 -1.17 2.68 13.12
C ASP A 32 -0.75 4.14 12.87
N TRP A 33 -0.39 4.50 11.63
CA TRP A 33 -0.08 5.89 11.25
C TRP A 33 -1.30 6.81 11.39
N MET A 34 -2.44 6.41 10.85
CA MET A 34 -3.68 7.19 10.97
C MET A 34 -4.10 7.34 12.44
N ALA A 35 -3.98 6.28 13.24
CA ALA A 35 -4.29 6.33 14.67
C ALA A 35 -3.36 7.28 15.45
N SER A 36 -2.14 7.52 14.97
CA SER A 36 -1.20 8.49 15.55
C SER A 36 -1.45 9.95 15.15
N GLY A 37 -2.47 10.22 14.32
CA GLY A 37 -2.78 11.55 13.80
C GLY A 37 -2.14 11.88 12.45
N GLY A 38 -1.59 10.89 11.75
CA GLY A 38 -1.10 11.03 10.38
C GLY A 38 -2.22 11.17 9.35
N ASN A 39 -1.87 11.63 8.15
CA ASN A 39 -2.79 11.81 7.02
C ASN A 39 -2.60 10.74 5.94
N ASP A 40 -3.67 10.51 5.18
CA ASP A 40 -3.73 9.60 4.04
C ASP A 40 -2.73 9.92 2.91
N THR A 41 -2.31 11.18 2.81
CA THR A 41 -1.42 11.70 1.77
C THR A 41 0.03 11.90 2.23
N ASP A 42 0.34 11.56 3.49
CA ASP A 42 1.69 11.68 4.02
C ASP A 42 2.68 10.79 3.26
N GLU A 43 3.93 11.23 3.19
CA GLU A 43 5.00 10.49 2.50
C GLU A 43 5.15 9.05 3.05
N TYR A 44 4.88 8.84 4.33
CA TYR A 44 4.89 7.51 4.94
C TYR A 44 3.86 6.56 4.30
N MET A 45 2.66 7.06 3.98
CA MET A 45 1.61 6.28 3.33
C MET A 45 2.03 5.90 1.90
N TRP A 46 2.63 6.84 1.17
CA TRP A 46 3.21 6.59 -0.16
C TRP A 46 4.34 5.57 -0.13
N GLN A 47 5.15 5.53 0.94
CA GLN A 47 6.16 4.49 1.12
C GLN A 47 5.53 3.09 1.21
N GLN A 48 4.40 2.94 1.92
CA GLN A 48 3.71 1.65 2.01
C GLN A 48 3.12 1.21 0.65
N ALA A 49 2.52 2.16 -0.09
CA ALA A 49 2.03 1.88 -1.44
C ALA A 49 3.15 1.44 -2.42
N ARG A 50 4.31 2.11 -2.38
CA ARG A 50 5.48 1.69 -3.20
C ARG A 50 6.01 0.33 -2.79
N TYR A 51 5.95 -0.01 -1.51
CA TYR A 51 6.31 -1.35 -1.03
C TYR A 51 5.38 -2.43 -1.59
N ALA A 52 4.06 -2.20 -1.59
CA ALA A 52 3.09 -3.08 -2.26
C ALA A 52 3.40 -3.26 -3.76
N GLN A 53 3.73 -2.17 -4.46
CA GLN A 53 4.08 -2.23 -5.88
C GLN A 53 5.33 -3.08 -6.14
N ARG A 54 6.35 -2.99 -5.28
CA ARG A 54 7.57 -3.83 -5.37
C ARG A 54 7.25 -5.32 -5.21
N TRP A 55 6.38 -5.68 -4.27
CA TRP A 55 5.90 -7.05 -4.12
C TRP A 55 5.19 -7.55 -5.38
N SER A 56 4.28 -6.73 -5.90
CA SER A 56 3.51 -7.11 -7.09
C SER A 56 4.39 -7.32 -8.33
N ASN A 57 5.43 -6.50 -8.48
CA ASN A 57 6.39 -6.64 -9.57
C ASN A 57 7.26 -7.89 -9.40
N ARG A 58 7.63 -8.25 -8.16
CA ARG A 58 8.39 -9.47 -7.88
C ARG A 58 7.60 -10.73 -8.23
N LEU A 59 6.32 -10.81 -7.86
CA LEU A 59 5.50 -11.98 -8.20
C LEU A 59 5.27 -12.12 -9.71
N LYS A 60 5.10 -11.00 -10.42
CA LYS A 60 5.03 -11.00 -11.90
C LYS A 60 6.28 -11.56 -12.58
N SER A 61 7.46 -11.40 -12.00
CA SER A 61 8.71 -11.89 -12.60
C SER A 61 8.94 -13.40 -12.43
N ILE A 62 8.12 -14.06 -11.61
CA ILE A 62 8.24 -15.49 -11.29
C ILE A 62 7.15 -16.32 -12.00
N SER A 63 6.07 -15.68 -12.44
CA SER A 63 4.98 -16.29 -13.22
C SER A 63 5.24 -16.24 -14.71
#